data_AF-A0A7K3IZL8-F1
#
_entry.id   AF-A0A7K3IZL8-F1
#
_cell.length_a   1.000
_cell.length_b   1.000
_cell.length_c   1.000
_cell.angle_alpha   90.00
_cell.angle_beta   90.00
_cell.angle_gamma   90.00
#
_symmetry.space_group_name_H-M   'P 1'
#
loop_
_entity.id
_entity.type
_entity.pdbx_description
1 polymer ?
#
loop_
_entity_poly.entity_id
_entity_poly.type
_entity_poly.pdbx_seq_one_letter_code
_entity_poly.pdbx_strand_id
1 'polypeptide(L)'
;MNPKKIFATDPGFVTEAATLFTNNFGARFENLVFLHLRRRYNEIFYFRENQECNFIAFSRNRPVEIVQACYRLDDMNFEREYKGVGNASHATGKASR
;
A
#
# COMPACT_ATOMS: atom_id res chain seq x y z
N MET A 1 5.33 -12.53 13.61
CA MET A 1 5.55 -13.01 12.23
C MET A 1 4.76 -12.08 11.31
N ASN A 2 5.42 -11.31 10.42
CA ASN A 2 4.70 -10.38 9.52
C ASN A 2 4.29 -11.17 8.26
N PRO A 3 2.99 -11.37 7.98
CA PRO A 3 2.57 -12.11 6.79
C PRO A 3 3.08 -11.39 5.53
N LYS A 4 3.59 -12.16 4.56
CA LYS A 4 4.01 -11.59 3.28
C LYS A 4 2.77 -11.08 2.55
N LYS A 5 2.76 -9.80 2.16
CA LYS A 5 1.75 -9.28 1.22
C LYS A 5 2.02 -9.85 -0.17
N ILE A 6 1.01 -10.46 -0.77
CA ILE A 6 1.07 -11.07 -2.10
C ILE A 6 0.17 -10.25 -3.02
N PHE A 7 0.72 -9.84 -4.16
CA PHE A 7 0.04 -9.04 -5.17
C PHE A 7 -0.02 -9.81 -6.47
N ALA A 8 -1.19 -9.86 -7.09
CA ALA A 8 -1.39 -10.59 -8.32
C ALA A 8 -1.08 -9.71 -9.53
N THR A 9 -0.21 -10.19 -10.42
CA THR A 9 0.12 -9.53 -11.68
C THR A 9 -1.13 -9.30 -12.56
N ASP A 10 -2.03 -10.28 -12.56
CA ASP A 10 -3.34 -10.20 -13.20
C ASP A 10 -4.45 -10.28 -12.14
N PRO A 11 -5.04 -9.13 -11.74
CA PRO A 11 -6.16 -9.09 -10.81
C PRO A 11 -7.44 -9.74 -11.36
N GLY A 12 -7.59 -9.86 -12.68
CA GLY A 12 -8.73 -10.49 -13.33
C GLY A 12 -8.80 -11.98 -13.02
N PHE A 13 -7.66 -12.68 -13.13
CA PHE A 13 -7.56 -14.10 -12.81
C PHE A 13 -7.87 -14.41 -11.34
N VAL A 14 -7.41 -13.55 -10.41
CA VAL A 14 -7.71 -13.70 -8.98
C VAL A 14 -9.18 -13.42 -8.67
N THR A 15 -9.82 -12.52 -9.41
CA THR A 15 -11.24 -12.21 -9.25
C THR A 15 -12.13 -13.38 -9.65
N GLU A 16 -11.73 -14.17 -10.66
CA GLU A 16 -12.45 -15.39 -11.06
C GLU A 16 -12.17 -16.58 -10.14
N ALA A 17 -10.95 -16.69 -9.61
CA ALA A 17 -10.55 -17.79 -8.71
C ALA A 17 -10.99 -17.59 -7.24
N ALA A 18 -11.14 -16.34 -6.77
CA ALA A 18 -11.59 -16.03 -5.43
C ALA A 18 -13.11 -16.00 -5.37
N THR A 19 -13.68 -16.95 -4.64
CA THR A 19 -15.11 -17.20 -4.47
C THR A 19 -15.92 -15.89 -4.35
N LEU A 20 -16.97 -15.77 -5.17
CA LEU A 20 -17.88 -14.63 -5.40
C LEU A 20 -18.56 -13.99 -4.15
N PHE A 21 -18.22 -14.43 -2.93
CA PHE A 21 -18.99 -14.13 -1.72
C PHE A 21 -18.38 -13.07 -0.79
N THR A 22 -17.14 -12.61 -1.02
CA THR A 22 -16.57 -11.48 -0.26
C THR A 22 -16.21 -10.32 -1.18
N ASN A 23 -16.86 -9.17 -0.97
CA ASN A 23 -16.55 -7.91 -1.65
C ASN A 23 -15.18 -7.39 -1.20
N ASN A 24 -14.11 -7.93 -1.79
CA ASN A 24 -12.72 -7.62 -1.43
C ASN A 24 -12.17 -6.39 -2.18
N PHE A 25 -12.99 -5.34 -2.34
CA PHE A 25 -12.63 -4.14 -3.10
C PHE A 25 -11.40 -3.43 -2.52
N GLY A 26 -11.22 -3.45 -1.20
CA GLY A 26 -10.02 -2.92 -0.55
C GLY A 26 -8.74 -3.59 -1.04
N ALA A 27 -8.66 -4.92 -0.98
CA ALA A 27 -7.47 -5.65 -1.45
C ALA A 27 -7.28 -5.55 -2.96
N ARG A 28 -8.36 -5.51 -3.75
CA ARG A 28 -8.29 -5.30 -5.21
C ARG A 28 -7.73 -3.91 -5.52
N PHE A 29 -8.20 -2.88 -4.83
CA PHE A 29 -7.71 -1.53 -4.98
C PHE A 29 -6.24 -1.42 -4.57
N GLU A 30 -5.86 -2.02 -3.45
CA GLU A 30 -4.46 -2.10 -3.02
C GLU A 30 -3.57 -2.79 -4.07
N ASN A 31 -4.03 -3.90 -4.68
CA ASN A 31 -3.32 -4.58 -5.75
C ASN A 31 -3.18 -3.70 -7.02
N LEU A 32 -4.24 -2.98 -7.40
CA LEU A 32 -4.19 -2.06 -8.55
C LEU A 32 -3.17 -0.93 -8.33
N VAL A 33 -3.16 -0.33 -7.13
CA VAL A 33 -2.18 0.68 -6.75
C VAL A 33 -0.76 0.10 -6.78
N PHE A 34 -0.56 -1.11 -6.24
CA PHE A 34 0.73 -1.80 -6.32
C PHE A 34 1.19 -1.98 -7.76
N LEU A 35 0.33 -2.46 -8.66
CA LEU A 35 0.69 -2.67 -10.08
C LEU A 35 1.06 -1.35 -10.77
N HIS A 36 0.37 -0.26 -10.46
CA HIS A 36 0.71 1.08 -10.94
C HIS A 36 2.10 1.50 -10.48
N LEU A 37 2.39 1.39 -9.18
CA LEU A 37 3.70 1.72 -8.62
C LEU A 37 4.80 0.81 -9.19
N ARG A 38 4.53 -0.50 -9.33
CA ARG A 38 5.50 -1.50 -9.80
C ARG A 38 5.97 -1.26 -11.23
N ARG A 39 5.11 -0.66 -12.07
CA ARG A 39 5.47 -0.24 -13.44
C ARG A 39 6.43 0.96 -13.46
N ARG A 40 6.45 1.77 -12.39
CA ARG A 40 7.24 3.01 -12.30
C ARG A 40 8.49 2.85 -11.45
N TYR A 41 8.44 1.98 -10.44
CA TYR A 41 9.48 1.82 -9.44
C TYR A 41 9.86 0.34 -9.26
N ASN A 42 11.16 0.09 -9.05
CA ASN A 42 11.68 -1.24 -8.76
C ASN A 42 11.69 -1.57 -7.27
N GLU A 43 11.75 -0.54 -6.42
CA GLU A 43 11.84 -0.68 -4.97
C GLU A 43 10.55 -0.14 -4.34
N ILE A 44 9.71 -1.04 -3.85
CA ILE A 44 8.44 -0.71 -3.19
C ILE A 44 8.38 -1.50 -1.89
N PHE A 45 8.15 -0.80 -0.79
CA PHE A 45 8.08 -1.38 0.54
C PHE A 45 6.74 -1.07 1.19
N TYR A 46 6.33 -1.92 2.12
CA TYR A 46 5.20 -1.66 3.00
C TYR A 46 5.72 -1.15 4.34
N PHE A 47 5.02 -0.17 4.92
CA PHE A 47 5.38 0.44 6.19
C PHE A 47 4.47 -0.04 7.31
N ARG A 48 5.08 -0.48 8.42
CA ARG A 48 4.35 -0.93 9.61
C ARG A 48 5.10 -0.56 10.88
N GLU A 49 4.54 0.38 11.61
CA GLU A 49 4.91 0.67 13.00
C GLU A 49 3.63 0.72 13.85
N ASN A 50 3.40 1.83 14.57
CA ASN A 50 2.15 2.08 15.30
C ASN A 50 0.96 2.35 14.37
N GLN A 51 1.23 2.76 13.13
CA GLN A 51 0.26 2.86 12.05
C GLN A 51 0.88 2.20 10.81
N GLU A 52 0.00 1.81 9.88
CA GLU A 52 0.39 1.14 8.65
C GLU A 52 0.27 2.10 7.47
N CYS A 53 1.24 2.06 6.56
CA CYS A 53 1.10 2.66 5.24
C CYS A 53 1.33 1.62 4.15
N ASN A 54 0.43 1.57 3.16
CA ASN A 54 0.45 0.47 2.19
C ASN A 54 1.74 0.42 1.39
N PHE A 55 2.20 1.54 0.86
CA PHE A 55 3.36 1.59 -0.03
C PHE A 55 4.26 2.79 0.20
N ILE A 56 5.56 2.55 0.14
CA ILE A 56 6.59 3.55 -0.05
C ILE A 56 7.43 3.13 -1.25
N ALA A 57 7.48 3.96 -2.27
CA ALA A 57 8.36 3.76 -3.42
C ALA A 57 9.72 4.43 -3.16
N PHE A 58 10.79 3.75 -3.54
CA PHE A 58 12.16 4.26 -3.45
C PHE A 58 12.78 4.40 -4.83
N SER A 59 13.67 5.38 -4.94
CA SER A 59 14.57 5.55 -6.09
C SER A 59 15.94 5.97 -5.58
N ARG A 60 16.98 5.25 -5.99
CA ARG A 60 18.37 5.49 -5.54
C ARG A 60 18.46 5.56 -4.00
N ASN A 61 17.84 4.59 -3.33
CA ASN A 61 17.81 4.49 -1.86
C ASN A 61 17.17 5.69 -1.14
N ARG A 62 16.35 6.48 -1.82
CA ARG A 62 15.57 7.57 -1.21
C ARG A 62 14.07 7.36 -1.43
N PRO A 63 13.22 7.64 -0.44
CA PRO A 63 11.78 7.60 -0.61
C PRO A 63 11.37 8.69 -1.61
N VAL A 64 10.56 8.31 -2.61
CA VAL A 64 10.07 9.23 -3.66
C VAL A 64 8.56 9.36 -3.67
N GLU A 65 7.84 8.37 -3.16
CA GLU A 65 6.37 8.39 -3.09
C GLU A 65 5.91 7.59 -1.87
N ILE A 66 4.90 8.09 -1.16
CA ILE A 66 4.25 7.42 -0.03
C ILE A 66 2.76 7.38 -0.35
N VAL A 67 2.20 6.17 -0.38
CA VAL A 67 0.84 5.95 -0.88
C VAL A 67 0.05 5.10 0.10
N GLN A 68 -1.06 5.67 0.57
CA GLN A 68 -2.11 4.95 1.31
C GLN A 68 -3.20 4.50 0.33
N ALA A 69 -3.35 3.19 0.16
CA ALA A 69 -4.37 2.62 -0.71
C ALA A 69 -5.66 2.39 0.07
N CYS A 70 -6.56 3.39 0.05
CA CYS A 70 -7.87 3.31 0.68
C CYS A 70 -8.98 3.37 -0.38
N TYR A 71 -9.73 2.27 -0.55
CA TYR A 71 -10.83 2.21 -1.53
C TYR A 71 -12.00 3.14 -1.18
N ARG A 72 -12.30 3.29 0.11
CA ARG A 72 -13.35 4.19 0.60
C ARG A 72 -12.85 4.95 1.82
N LEU A 73 -12.71 6.26 1.64
CA LEU A 73 -12.37 7.19 2.71
C LEU A 73 -13.65 7.76 3.32
N ASP A 74 -13.77 7.70 4.64
CA ASP A 74 -14.90 8.24 5.41
C ASP A 74 -14.41 8.77 6.76
N ASP A 75 -15.26 9.54 7.47
CA ASP A 75 -14.87 10.21 8.73
C ASP A 75 -14.40 9.22 9.81
N MET A 76 -14.86 7.97 9.75
CA MET A 76 -14.48 6.92 10.70
C MET A 76 -13.07 6.38 10.45
N ASN A 77 -12.55 6.50 9.23
CA ASN A 77 -11.24 5.98 8.86
C ASN A 77 -10.21 7.04 8.49
N PHE A 78 -10.64 8.26 8.16
CA PHE A 78 -9.79 9.34 7.68
C PHE A 78 -8.56 9.55 8.58
N GLU A 79 -8.77 9.68 9.89
CA GLU A 79 -7.69 9.97 10.84
C GLU A 79 -6.63 8.86 10.87
N ARG A 80 -7.06 7.59 10.74
CA ARG A 80 -6.15 6.44 10.70
C ARG A 80 -5.34 6.43 9.41
N GLU A 81 -6.01 6.62 8.27
CA GLU A 81 -5.38 6.61 6.95
C GLU A 81 -4.38 7.78 6.81
N TYR A 82 -4.78 8.98 7.26
CA TYR A 82 -3.95 10.18 7.23
C TYR A 82 -2.70 10.04 8.11
N LYS A 83 -2.86 9.55 9.35
CA LYS A 83 -1.73 9.30 10.25
C LYS A 83 -0.77 8.24 9.72
N GLY A 84 -1.27 7.24 8.98
CA GLY A 84 -0.43 6.24 8.30
C GLY A 84 0.59 6.89 7.37
N VAL A 85 0.13 7.80 6.51
CA VAL A 85 1.00 8.57 5.60
C VAL A 85 1.97 9.48 6.38
N GLY A 86 1.46 10.21 7.37
CA GLY A 86 2.28 11.13 8.18
C GLY A 86 3.43 10.41 8.89
N ASN A 87 3.16 9.26 9.50
CA ASN A 87 4.17 8.47 10.19
C ASN A 87 5.20 7.88 9.21
N ALA A 88 4.75 7.34 8.08
CA ALA A 88 5.65 6.83 7.05
C ALA A 88 6.59 7.93 6.54
N SER A 89 6.07 9.15 6.32
CA SER A 89 6.86 10.31 5.91
C SER A 89 7.91 10.69 6.95
N HIS A 90 7.53 10.74 8.22
CA HIS A 90 8.45 11.10 9.30
C HIS A 90 9.53 10.02 9.54
N ALA A 91 9.17 8.74 9.49
CA ALA A 91 10.12 7.63 9.66
C ALA A 91 11.13 7.56 8.50
N THR A 92 10.65 7.71 7.26
CA THR A 92 11.51 7.63 6.07
C THR A 92 12.39 8.87 5.86
N GLY A 93 11.92 10.05 6.27
CA GLY A 93 12.71 11.29 6.25
C GLY A 93 13.93 11.27 7.18
N LYS A 94 13.90 10.48 8.26
CA LYS A 94 15.05 10.28 9.17
C LYS A 94 16.13 9.36 8.59
N ALA A 95 15.76 8.43 7.70
CA ALA A 95 16.68 7.44 7.13
C ALA A 95 17.51 7.98 5.94
N SER A 96 17.19 9.17 5.43
CA SER A 96 17.88 9.81 4.29
C SER A 96 18.91 10.88 4.70
N ARG A 97 19.20 11.01 6.00
CA ARG A 97 20.31 11.81 6.56
C ARG A 97 21.37 10.89 7.11
#